data_AF-A0A7S0GQD1-F1
#
_entry.id   AF-A0A7S0GQD1-F1
#
_cell.length_a   1.000
_cell.length_b   1.000
_cell.length_c   1.000
_cell.angle_alpha   90.00
_cell.angle_beta   90.00
_cell.angle_gamma   90.00
#
_symmetry.space_group_name_H-M   'P 1'
#
loop_
_entity.id
_entity.type
_entity.pdbx_description
1 polymer ?
#
loop_
_entity_poly.entity_id
_entity_poly.type
_entity_poly.pdbx_seq_one_letter_code
_entity_poly.pdbx_strand_id
1 'polypeptide(L)'
;QQRSRRFRAAQEAKEKEEEEDKLREKLRKEGIKVPDKVKSEAFDSNVITPGTPFMGRLSAALQYYVHLRLNTDPGWRGVKVIMSDASVPGEGEHKAMHYIRQQRGKKGFDPNTRHVVYGLDADLIMLALATHEPNFWILREVVFQKNAPEPDVPSARDQILAGPDARPKPAIARKPYQLLSVAVLREYLALDLQPMTAGGHRAECPFVFDPERVYDDFVFMCFFVGNDFLPHSPTLEIREGAIDLIMTIYRQELPGLGGYICENGKPNLGRVERFVRAVSAHEEAIFQKRARTENRQRQQRQRRLRDKAMGRSMGDQ
;
A
#
# COMPACT_ATOMS: atom_id res chain seq x y z
N GLN A 1 -7.78 -12.96 -4.41
CA GLN A 1 -7.39 -12.23 -3.17
C GLN A 1 -8.54 -11.49 -2.48
N GLN A 2 -9.36 -10.70 -3.19
CA GLN A 2 -10.52 -9.98 -2.62
C GLN A 2 -11.45 -10.88 -1.77
N ARG A 3 -11.73 -12.11 -2.22
CA ARG A 3 -12.50 -13.10 -1.42
C ARG A 3 -11.90 -13.33 -0.03
N SER A 4 -10.59 -13.58 0.07
CA SER A 4 -9.92 -13.81 1.37
C SER A 4 -10.02 -12.57 2.27
N ARG A 5 -9.84 -11.36 1.72
CA ARG A 5 -9.97 -10.11 2.48
C ARG A 5 -11.38 -9.95 3.06
N ARG A 6 -12.43 -10.26 2.28
CA ARG A 6 -13.83 -10.17 2.73
C ARG A 6 -14.20 -11.18 3.81
N PHE A 7 -13.76 -12.43 3.66
CA PHE A 7 -13.94 -13.44 4.70
C PHE A 7 -13.26 -13.04 6.01
N ARG A 8 -12.04 -12.50 5.94
CA ARG A 8 -11.34 -11.94 7.10
C ARG A 8 -12.08 -10.75 7.71
N ALA A 9 -12.50 -9.78 6.91
CA ALA A 9 -13.22 -8.60 7.40
C ALA A 9 -14.53 -8.98 8.10
N ALA A 10 -15.27 -9.97 7.57
CA ALA A 10 -16.48 -10.49 8.20
C ALA A 10 -16.17 -11.21 9.52
N GLN A 11 -15.09 -11.99 9.57
CA GLN A 11 -14.64 -12.65 10.79
C GLN A 11 -14.18 -11.63 11.85
N GLU A 12 -13.35 -10.67 11.48
CA GLU A 12 -12.87 -9.59 12.36
C GLU A 12 -14.03 -8.74 12.89
N ALA A 13 -15.03 -8.44 12.06
CA ALA A 13 -16.23 -7.73 12.49
C ALA A 13 -17.01 -8.52 13.55
N LYS A 14 -17.13 -9.85 13.37
CA LYS A 14 -17.78 -10.73 14.35
C LYS A 14 -16.97 -10.85 15.64
N GLU A 15 -15.67 -11.06 15.55
CA GLU A 15 -14.78 -11.13 16.72
C GLU A 15 -14.83 -9.83 17.53
N LYS A 16 -14.82 -8.67 16.85
CA LYS A 16 -14.97 -7.36 17.48
C LYS A 16 -16.31 -7.20 18.19
N GLU A 17 -17.39 -7.69 17.59
CA GLU A 17 -18.72 -7.68 18.21
C GLU A 17 -18.75 -8.53 19.49
N GLU A 18 -18.18 -9.73 19.45
CA GLU A 18 -18.08 -10.62 20.61
C GLU A 18 -17.19 -10.04 21.73
N GLU A 19 -16.09 -9.36 21.37
CA GLU A 19 -15.24 -8.65 22.33
C GLU A 19 -15.95 -7.45 22.98
N GLU A 20 -16.70 -6.67 22.20
CA GLU A 20 -17.50 -5.57 22.72
C GLU A 20 -18.56 -6.08 23.72
N ASP A 21 -19.26 -7.17 23.38
CA ASP A 21 -20.29 -7.75 24.25
C ASP A 21 -19.68 -8.28 25.56
N LYS A 22 -18.53 -8.98 25.50
CA LYS A 22 -17.78 -9.42 26.70
C LYS A 22 -17.35 -8.24 27.57
N LEU A 23 -16.89 -7.14 26.95
CA LEU A 23 -16.48 -5.94 27.67
C LEU A 23 -17.68 -5.26 28.35
N ARG A 24 -18.83 -5.16 27.66
CA ARG A 24 -20.07 -4.63 28.23
C ARG A 24 -20.54 -5.45 29.43
N GLU A 25 -20.49 -6.79 29.36
CA GLU A 25 -20.83 -7.66 30.49
C GLU A 25 -19.89 -7.45 31.68
N LYS A 26 -18.59 -7.32 31.43
CA LYS A 26 -17.60 -7.06 32.48
C LYS A 26 -17.85 -5.73 33.17
N LEU A 27 -18.09 -4.66 32.41
CA LEU A 27 -18.42 -3.34 32.95
C LEU A 27 -19.72 -3.36 33.78
N ARG A 28 -20.74 -4.10 33.34
CA ARG A 28 -21.99 -4.31 34.10
C ARG A 28 -21.74 -5.04 35.42
N LYS A 29 -20.89 -6.08 35.43
CA LYS A 29 -20.48 -6.80 36.66
C LYS A 29 -19.67 -5.92 37.62
N GLU A 30 -18.89 -4.99 37.10
CA GLU A 30 -18.16 -3.97 37.88
C GLU A 30 -19.08 -2.85 38.40
N GLY A 31 -20.40 -2.93 38.18
CA GLY A 31 -21.38 -1.94 38.64
C GLY A 31 -21.43 -0.65 37.82
N ILE A 32 -20.73 -0.61 36.67
CA ILE A 32 -20.71 0.55 35.78
C ILE A 32 -21.97 0.51 34.90
N LYS A 33 -22.72 1.62 34.86
CA LYS A 33 -23.93 1.73 34.04
C LYS A 33 -23.55 1.87 32.56
N VAL A 34 -23.77 0.81 31.80
CA VAL A 34 -23.48 0.75 30.36
C VAL A 34 -24.75 1.04 29.54
N PRO A 35 -24.73 1.99 28.59
CA PRO A 35 -25.83 2.23 27.65
C PRO A 35 -26.24 0.98 26.87
N ASP A 36 -27.51 0.87 26.51
CA ASP A 36 -27.98 -0.23 25.65
C ASP A 36 -27.30 -0.19 24.28
N LYS A 37 -27.09 -1.38 23.70
CA LYS A 37 -26.48 -1.52 22.38
C LYS A 37 -27.45 -0.97 21.35
N VAL A 38 -27.28 0.30 20.97
CA VAL A 38 -27.86 0.80 19.75
C VAL A 38 -27.14 0.05 18.64
N LYS A 39 -27.88 -0.73 17.84
CA LYS A 39 -27.35 -1.24 16.57
C LYS A 39 -27.02 0.00 15.73
N SER A 40 -25.79 0.49 15.82
CA SER A 40 -25.27 1.32 14.76
C SER A 40 -25.38 0.45 13.52
N GLU A 41 -25.99 0.94 12.45
CA GLU A 41 -25.85 0.30 11.14
C GLU A 41 -24.36 0.41 10.77
N ALA A 42 -23.54 -0.48 11.32
CA ALA A 42 -22.14 -0.58 11.00
C ALA A 42 -22.10 -0.81 9.49
N PHE A 43 -21.53 0.16 8.78
CA PHE A 43 -21.51 0.15 7.34
C PHE A 43 -20.80 -1.12 6.87
N ASP A 44 -21.56 -2.06 6.28
CA ASP A 44 -21.00 -3.30 5.74
C ASP A 44 -20.14 -2.95 4.52
N SER A 45 -18.83 -2.97 4.70
CA SER A 45 -17.88 -2.65 3.63
C SER A 45 -17.95 -3.59 2.44
N ASN A 46 -18.53 -4.80 2.59
CA ASN A 46 -18.73 -5.73 1.49
C ASN A 46 -19.71 -5.22 0.43
N VAL A 47 -20.58 -4.26 0.78
CA VAL A 47 -21.49 -3.62 -0.20
C VAL A 47 -20.74 -2.79 -1.24
N ILE A 48 -19.48 -2.43 -0.98
CA ILE A 48 -18.57 -1.79 -1.95
C ILE A 48 -18.03 -2.87 -2.91
N THR A 49 -18.93 -3.40 -3.73
CA THR A 49 -18.65 -4.42 -4.73
C THR A 49 -19.48 -4.14 -5.98
N PRO A 50 -18.91 -4.25 -7.19
CA PRO A 50 -19.69 -4.22 -8.42
C PRO A 50 -20.91 -5.15 -8.38
N GLY A 51 -22.05 -4.67 -8.88
CA GLY A 51 -23.31 -5.41 -8.92
C GLY A 51 -24.21 -5.24 -7.68
N THR A 52 -23.76 -4.56 -6.61
CA THR A 52 -24.64 -4.26 -5.48
C THR A 52 -25.57 -3.08 -5.78
N PRO A 53 -26.77 -3.03 -5.17
CA PRO A 53 -27.64 -1.84 -5.26
C PRO A 53 -26.98 -0.56 -4.75
N PHE A 54 -26.08 -0.68 -3.78
CA PHE A 54 -25.28 0.43 -3.27
C PHE A 54 -24.43 1.06 -4.38
N MET A 55 -23.68 0.26 -5.16
CA MET A 55 -22.85 0.78 -6.25
C MET A 55 -23.67 1.41 -7.38
N GLY A 56 -24.88 0.91 -7.64
CA GLY A 56 -25.82 1.53 -8.59
C GLY A 56 -26.24 2.93 -8.14
N ARG A 57 -26.65 3.08 -6.87
CA ARG A 57 -26.98 4.39 -6.29
C ARG A 57 -25.78 5.33 -6.25
N LEU A 58 -24.60 4.82 -5.92
CA LEU A 58 -23.37 5.60 -5.91
C LEU A 58 -23.02 6.13 -7.31
N SER A 59 -23.17 5.32 -8.35
CA SER A 59 -22.94 5.76 -9.73
C SER A 59 -23.89 6.91 -10.11
N ALA A 60 -25.20 6.76 -9.88
CA ALA A 60 -26.18 7.81 -10.15
C ALA A 60 -25.88 9.11 -9.38
N ALA A 61 -25.51 8.99 -8.10
CA ALA A 61 -25.16 10.14 -7.27
C ALA A 61 -23.89 10.87 -7.76
N LEU A 62 -22.86 10.13 -8.19
CA LEU A 62 -21.63 10.71 -8.73
C LEU A 62 -21.85 11.38 -10.09
N GLN A 63 -22.68 10.79 -10.97
CA GLN A 63 -23.06 11.43 -12.23
C GLN A 63 -23.79 12.76 -11.98
N TYR A 64 -24.78 12.76 -11.08
CA TYR A 64 -25.46 13.98 -10.66
C TYR A 64 -24.48 15.01 -10.09
N TYR A 65 -23.56 14.59 -9.22
CA TYR A 65 -22.53 15.45 -8.63
C TYR A 65 -21.66 16.11 -9.69
N VAL A 66 -21.17 15.34 -10.67
CA VAL A 66 -20.36 15.87 -11.79
C VAL A 66 -21.14 16.89 -12.59
N HIS A 67 -22.40 16.60 -12.96
CA HIS A 67 -23.24 17.54 -13.68
C HIS A 67 -23.51 18.81 -12.88
N LEU A 68 -23.78 18.69 -11.57
CA LEU A 68 -23.97 19.84 -10.70
C LEU A 68 -22.70 20.70 -10.69
N ARG A 69 -21.52 20.11 -10.47
CA ARG A 69 -20.25 20.84 -10.42
C ARG A 69 -19.91 21.55 -11.72
N LEU A 70 -20.08 20.90 -12.87
CA LEU A 70 -19.85 21.52 -14.18
C LEU A 70 -20.76 22.75 -14.44
N ASN A 71 -21.97 22.75 -13.88
CA ASN A 71 -22.93 23.84 -14.07
C ASN A 71 -22.80 24.97 -13.03
N THR A 72 -22.43 24.64 -11.79
CA THR A 72 -22.45 25.60 -10.68
C THR A 72 -21.08 26.12 -10.28
N ASP A 73 -20.01 25.35 -10.49
CA ASP A 73 -18.68 25.66 -9.99
C ASP A 73 -17.78 26.23 -11.12
N PRO A 74 -17.38 27.53 -11.05
CA PRO A 74 -16.50 28.12 -12.05
C PRO A 74 -15.16 27.40 -12.20
N GLY A 75 -14.66 26.70 -11.16
CA GLY A 75 -13.41 25.95 -11.19
C GLY A 75 -13.45 24.71 -12.09
N TRP A 76 -14.65 24.27 -12.49
CA TRP A 76 -14.84 23.14 -13.40
C TRP A 76 -15.00 23.57 -14.87
N ARG A 77 -14.98 24.87 -15.16
CA ARG A 77 -15.08 25.39 -16.53
C ARG A 77 -13.86 24.95 -17.35
N GLY A 78 -14.12 24.37 -18.52
CA GLY A 78 -13.07 23.86 -19.42
C GLY A 78 -12.46 22.52 -18.98
N VAL A 79 -12.93 21.92 -17.89
CA VAL A 79 -12.47 20.59 -17.43
C VAL A 79 -13.27 19.50 -18.12
N LYS A 80 -12.59 18.55 -18.76
CA LYS A 80 -13.21 17.33 -19.28
C LYS A 80 -13.26 16.27 -18.19
N VAL A 81 -14.46 15.84 -17.82
CA VAL A 81 -14.68 14.80 -16.81
C VAL A 81 -15.05 13.49 -17.48
N ILE A 82 -14.38 12.40 -17.10
CA ILE A 82 -14.67 11.05 -17.58
C ILE A 82 -14.99 10.20 -16.36
N MET A 83 -16.13 9.52 -16.39
CA MET A 83 -16.56 8.63 -15.32
C MET A 83 -16.52 7.18 -15.81
N SER A 84 -15.85 6.31 -15.05
CA SER A 84 -15.85 4.86 -15.28
C SER A 84 -16.28 4.16 -14.00
N ASP A 85 -17.57 3.84 -13.91
CA ASP A 85 -18.17 3.28 -12.71
C ASP A 85 -17.91 1.76 -12.56
N ALA A 86 -18.61 1.16 -11.59
CA ALA A 86 -18.49 -0.27 -11.28
C ALA A 86 -19.12 -1.19 -12.32
N SER A 87 -19.89 -0.67 -13.29
CA SER A 87 -20.42 -1.48 -14.40
C SER A 87 -19.35 -1.77 -15.45
N VAL A 88 -18.31 -0.94 -15.54
CA VAL A 88 -17.18 -1.13 -16.45
C VAL A 88 -16.15 -2.07 -15.82
N PRO A 89 -15.87 -3.24 -16.43
CA PRO A 89 -14.93 -4.22 -15.88
C PRO A 89 -13.51 -3.67 -15.71
N GLY A 90 -12.82 -4.17 -14.68
CA GLY A 90 -11.43 -3.82 -14.36
C GLY A 90 -11.30 -2.98 -13.09
N GLU A 91 -10.18 -3.17 -12.39
CA GLU A 91 -9.87 -2.43 -11.16
C GLU A 91 -9.63 -0.95 -11.46
N GLY A 92 -10.03 -0.06 -10.55
CA GLY A 92 -10.03 1.38 -10.77
C GLY A 92 -8.67 1.94 -11.19
N GLU A 93 -7.61 1.53 -10.49
CA GLU A 93 -6.24 1.89 -10.81
C GLU A 93 -5.80 1.39 -12.20
N HIS A 94 -6.12 0.14 -12.54
CA HIS A 94 -5.80 -0.42 -13.85
C HIS A 94 -6.56 0.29 -14.98
N LYS A 95 -7.82 0.66 -14.77
CA LYS A 95 -8.61 1.46 -15.74
C LYS A 95 -8.00 2.83 -15.97
N ALA A 96 -7.61 3.53 -14.89
CA ALA A 96 -6.95 4.84 -14.99
C ALA A 96 -5.61 4.74 -15.74
N MET A 97 -4.77 3.78 -15.37
CA MET A 97 -3.46 3.57 -16.00
C MET A 97 -3.59 3.12 -17.46
N HIS A 98 -4.61 2.32 -17.77
CA HIS A 98 -4.92 1.95 -19.15
C HIS A 98 -5.33 3.17 -19.98
N TYR A 99 -6.17 4.06 -19.42
CA TYR A 99 -6.54 5.31 -20.09
C TYR A 99 -5.32 6.20 -20.39
N ILE A 100 -4.39 6.35 -19.44
CA ILE A 100 -3.15 7.13 -19.62
C ILE A 100 -2.32 6.53 -20.77
N ARG A 101 -2.08 5.21 -20.76
CA ARG A 101 -1.34 4.52 -21.83
C ARG A 101 -2.00 4.68 -23.20
N GLN A 102 -3.34 4.62 -23.26
CA GLN A 102 -4.07 4.87 -24.51
C GLN A 102 -3.93 6.31 -25.00
N GLN A 103 -3.94 7.32 -24.11
CA GLN A 103 -3.77 8.72 -24.54
C GLN A 103 -2.39 8.95 -25.12
N ARG A 104 -1.34 8.39 -24.49
CA ARG A 104 0.04 8.48 -24.97
C ARG A 104 0.22 7.98 -26.42
N GLY A 105 -0.55 6.96 -26.81
CA GLY A 105 -0.53 6.41 -28.18
C GLY A 105 -1.26 7.23 -29.24
N LYS A 106 -1.97 8.30 -28.88
CA LYS A 106 -2.76 9.11 -29.82
C LYS A 106 -1.90 10.17 -30.52
N LYS A 107 -2.22 10.43 -31.79
CA LYS A 107 -1.64 11.56 -32.54
C LYS A 107 -2.02 12.88 -31.86
N GLY A 108 -1.03 13.75 -31.64
CA GLY A 108 -1.23 15.05 -30.99
C GLY A 108 -1.29 15.00 -29.46
N PHE A 109 -0.97 13.86 -28.83
CA PHE A 109 -0.77 13.82 -27.38
C PHE A 109 0.42 14.69 -26.98
N ASP A 110 0.26 15.49 -25.93
CA ASP A 110 1.35 16.28 -25.36
C ASP A 110 2.20 15.40 -24.43
N PRO A 111 3.46 15.08 -24.77
CA PRO A 111 4.34 14.27 -23.94
C PRO A 111 4.69 14.93 -22.60
N ASN A 112 4.40 16.22 -22.42
CA ASN A 112 4.62 16.95 -21.17
C ASN A 112 3.35 17.04 -20.30
N THR A 113 2.30 16.29 -20.63
CA THR A 113 1.10 16.18 -19.80
C THR A 113 1.48 15.77 -18.38
N ARG A 114 0.96 16.50 -17.39
CA ARG A 114 1.24 16.25 -15.96
C ARG A 114 0.11 15.42 -15.36
N HIS A 115 0.45 14.24 -14.86
CA HIS A 115 -0.53 13.29 -14.31
C HIS A 115 -0.49 13.30 -12.79
N VAL A 116 -1.66 13.38 -12.15
CA VAL A 116 -1.80 13.20 -10.71
C VAL A 116 -2.85 12.11 -10.47
N VAL A 117 -2.46 11.03 -9.80
CA VAL A 117 -3.36 9.95 -9.39
C VAL A 117 -3.52 9.97 -7.88
N TYR A 118 -4.77 9.90 -7.41
CA TYR A 118 -5.07 9.78 -5.98
C TYR A 118 -5.29 8.32 -5.60
N GLY A 119 -4.64 7.87 -4.52
CA GLY A 119 -4.92 6.59 -3.89
C GLY A 119 -3.90 6.20 -2.82
N LEU A 120 -4.23 5.19 -2.02
CA LEU A 120 -3.40 4.74 -0.89
C LEU A 120 -2.58 3.48 -1.19
N ASP A 121 -2.90 2.79 -2.29
CA ASP A 121 -2.32 1.51 -2.65
C ASP A 121 -0.86 1.66 -3.10
N ALA A 122 -0.02 0.70 -2.71
CA ALA A 122 1.40 0.70 -3.05
C ALA A 122 1.61 0.43 -4.55
N ASP A 123 0.69 -0.31 -5.17
CA ASP A 123 0.71 -0.71 -6.58
C ASP A 123 0.70 0.51 -7.52
N LEU A 124 0.13 1.64 -7.06
CA LEU A 124 0.15 2.90 -7.80
C LEU A 124 1.55 3.39 -8.15
N ILE A 125 2.55 3.15 -7.29
CA ILE A 125 3.95 3.52 -7.57
C ILE A 125 4.48 2.69 -8.75
N MET A 126 4.24 1.38 -8.72
CA MET A 126 4.69 0.45 -9.75
C MET A 126 3.96 0.71 -11.07
N LEU A 127 2.64 0.92 -11.01
CA LEU A 127 1.81 1.25 -12.16
C LEU A 127 2.23 2.58 -12.80
N ALA A 128 2.55 3.60 -11.99
CA ALA A 128 3.02 4.89 -12.48
C ALA A 128 4.38 4.77 -13.18
N LEU A 129 5.34 4.04 -12.59
CA LEU A 129 6.63 3.76 -13.24
C LEU A 129 6.43 3.08 -14.61
N ALA A 130 5.55 2.07 -14.68
CA ALA A 130 5.24 1.33 -15.89
C ALA A 130 4.49 2.14 -16.97
N THR A 131 4.04 3.37 -16.67
CA THR A 131 3.49 4.27 -17.73
C THR A 131 4.58 4.89 -18.59
N HIS A 132 5.80 5.03 -18.04
CA HIS A 132 6.90 5.83 -18.60
C HIS A 132 6.50 7.29 -18.92
N GLU A 133 5.53 7.85 -18.20
CA GLU A 133 5.23 9.27 -18.27
C GLU A 133 6.23 10.04 -17.40
N PRO A 134 6.94 11.06 -17.93
CA PRO A 134 7.98 11.76 -17.19
C PRO A 134 7.42 12.61 -16.05
N ASN A 135 6.19 13.10 -16.20
CA ASN A 135 5.55 14.03 -15.28
C ASN A 135 4.38 13.34 -14.55
N PHE A 136 4.70 12.54 -13.53
CA PHE A 136 3.70 11.75 -12.80
C PHE A 136 3.83 11.93 -11.28
N TRP A 137 2.71 12.17 -10.60
CA TRP A 137 2.61 12.28 -9.15
C TRP A 137 1.50 11.41 -8.57
N ILE A 138 1.70 10.97 -7.34
CA ILE A 138 0.69 10.24 -6.56
C ILE A 138 0.30 11.09 -5.35
N LEU A 139 -0.96 11.46 -5.26
CA LEU A 139 -1.54 12.18 -4.11
C LEU A 139 -2.12 11.18 -3.13
N ARG A 140 -1.72 11.27 -1.86
CA ARG A 140 -2.22 10.36 -0.82
C ARG A 140 -2.30 11.02 0.54
N GLU A 141 -3.16 10.49 1.40
CA GLU A 141 -3.22 10.93 2.81
C GLU A 141 -1.96 10.48 3.55
N VAL A 142 -1.47 11.32 4.45
CA VAL A 142 -0.39 10.96 5.37
C VAL A 142 -0.96 10.04 6.45
N VAL A 143 -0.58 8.76 6.37
CA VAL A 143 -1.06 7.71 7.30
C VAL A 143 -0.32 7.75 8.64
N PHE A 144 0.90 8.31 8.68
CA PHE A 144 1.75 8.34 9.88
C PHE A 144 2.19 9.77 10.19
N GLN A 145 1.61 10.37 11.23
CA GLN A 145 2.15 11.59 11.82
C GLN A 145 3.00 11.19 13.04
N LYS A 146 4.34 11.11 12.86
CA LYS A 146 5.29 10.71 13.92
C LYS A 146 5.17 11.52 15.23
N ASN A 147 4.62 12.73 15.16
CA ASN A 147 4.48 13.67 16.28
C ASN A 147 3.05 14.23 16.42
N ALA A 148 2.04 13.61 15.82
CA ALA A 148 0.68 13.98 16.22
C ALA A 148 0.48 13.52 17.67
N PRO A 149 -0.14 14.33 18.55
CA PRO A 149 -0.71 13.75 19.76
C PRO A 149 -1.51 12.54 19.32
N GLU A 150 -1.36 11.41 20.03
CA GLU A 150 -2.25 10.26 19.79
C GLU A 150 -3.64 10.87 19.66
N PRO A 151 -4.36 10.62 18.54
CA PRO A 151 -5.71 11.09 18.46
C PRO A 151 -6.37 10.62 19.76
N ASP A 152 -7.15 11.50 20.39
CA ASP A 152 -7.97 11.15 21.55
C ASP A 152 -9.04 10.18 21.03
N VAL A 153 -8.58 9.00 20.59
CA VAL A 153 -9.39 7.90 20.09
C VAL A 153 -9.94 7.35 21.38
N PRO A 154 -11.25 7.51 21.63
CA PRO A 154 -11.81 7.01 22.86
C PRO A 154 -11.50 5.53 22.91
N SER A 155 -10.98 5.03 24.03
CA SER A 155 -10.71 3.61 24.18
C SER A 155 -12.01 2.83 23.94
N ALA A 156 -11.93 1.52 23.67
CA ALA A 156 -13.15 0.71 23.52
C ALA A 156 -14.11 0.89 24.72
N ARG A 157 -13.55 1.15 25.92
CA ARG A 157 -14.30 1.51 27.12
C ARG A 157 -14.96 2.89 27.02
N ASP A 158 -14.25 3.90 26.55
CA ASP A 158 -14.79 5.27 26.41
C ASP A 158 -15.87 5.36 25.33
N GLN A 159 -15.75 4.58 24.25
CA GLN A 159 -16.77 4.49 23.19
C GLN A 159 -18.06 3.83 23.69
N ILE A 160 -17.95 2.84 24.57
CA ILE A 160 -19.10 2.16 25.19
C ILE A 160 -19.79 3.08 26.21
N LEU A 161 -19.03 3.90 26.94
CA LEU A 161 -19.56 4.80 27.97
C LEU A 161 -20.09 6.13 27.40
N ALA A 162 -19.62 6.55 26.24
CA ALA A 162 -20.17 7.66 25.48
C ALA A 162 -21.56 7.25 24.94
N GLY A 163 -22.62 7.73 25.57
CA GLY A 163 -23.99 7.53 25.11
C GLY A 163 -24.25 8.09 23.69
N PRO A 164 -25.44 7.85 23.12
CA PRO A 164 -25.81 8.26 21.75
C PRO A 164 -25.75 9.78 21.48
N ASP A 165 -25.65 10.61 22.52
CA ASP A 165 -25.59 12.09 22.44
C ASP A 165 -24.17 12.66 22.28
N ALA A 166 -23.15 11.83 22.09
CA ALA A 166 -21.82 12.30 21.73
C ALA A 166 -21.87 12.95 20.34
N ARG A 167 -21.99 14.29 20.31
CA ARG A 167 -21.97 15.07 19.07
C ARG A 167 -20.77 14.63 18.22
N PRO A 168 -20.98 14.06 17.02
CA PRO A 168 -19.87 13.83 16.11
C PRO A 168 -19.32 15.20 15.78
N LYS A 169 -18.10 15.52 16.24
CA LYS A 169 -17.42 16.74 15.81
C LYS A 169 -17.28 16.60 14.28
N PRO A 170 -17.93 17.45 13.46
CA PRO A 170 -17.68 17.45 12.02
C PRO A 170 -16.35 18.17 11.82
N ALA A 171 -15.27 17.54 12.23
CA ALA A 171 -13.98 17.91 11.73
C ALA A 171 -13.86 17.14 10.41
N ILE A 172 -14.04 17.84 9.29
CA ILE A 172 -13.11 17.60 8.18
C ILE A 172 -11.75 18.00 8.76
N ALA A 173 -11.19 17.13 9.60
CA ALA A 173 -9.84 17.26 10.08
C ALA A 173 -9.05 17.28 8.78
N ARG A 174 -8.41 18.42 8.49
CA ARG A 174 -7.53 18.55 7.34
C ARG A 174 -6.41 17.55 7.53
N LYS A 175 -6.63 16.32 7.08
CA LYS A 175 -5.60 15.30 7.05
C LYS A 175 -4.53 15.83 6.11
N PRO A 176 -3.26 15.89 6.53
CA PRO A 176 -2.24 16.32 5.61
C PRO A 176 -2.17 15.33 4.45
N TYR A 177 -2.04 15.89 3.25
CA TYR A 177 -1.76 15.12 2.06
C TYR A 177 -0.25 15.17 1.78
N GLN A 178 0.27 14.10 1.21
CA GLN A 178 1.60 14.06 0.63
C GLN A 178 1.49 13.83 -0.87
N LEU A 179 2.37 14.47 -1.62
CA LEU A 179 2.49 14.32 -3.06
C LEU A 179 3.81 13.62 -3.35
N LEU A 180 3.74 12.37 -3.83
CA LEU A 180 4.92 11.59 -4.21
C LEU A 180 5.24 11.88 -5.67
N SER A 181 6.46 12.37 -5.95
CA SER A 181 6.95 12.61 -7.30
C SER A 181 7.60 11.34 -7.85
N VAL A 182 6.98 10.75 -8.88
CA VAL A 182 7.53 9.56 -9.56
C VAL A 182 8.72 9.95 -10.43
N ALA A 183 8.77 11.19 -10.93
CA ALA A 183 9.91 11.73 -11.65
C ALA A 183 11.18 11.69 -10.77
N VAL A 184 11.07 12.17 -9.52
CA VAL A 184 12.19 12.14 -8.57
C VAL A 184 12.57 10.70 -8.22
N LEU A 185 11.59 9.81 -8.02
CA LEU A 185 11.86 8.39 -7.79
C LEU A 185 12.66 7.76 -8.94
N ARG A 186 12.34 8.10 -10.19
CA ARG A 186 13.06 7.62 -11.38
C ARG A 186 14.52 8.07 -11.40
N GLU A 187 14.79 9.30 -10.96
CA GLU A 187 16.17 9.80 -10.80
C GLU A 187 16.95 8.98 -9.76
N TYR A 188 16.35 8.72 -8.59
CA TYR A 188 16.95 7.86 -7.56
C TYR A 188 17.22 6.45 -8.08
N LEU A 189 16.22 5.81 -8.71
CA LEU A 189 16.38 4.46 -9.27
C LEU A 189 17.45 4.41 -10.37
N ALA A 190 17.56 5.43 -11.21
CA ALA A 190 18.59 5.50 -12.25
C ALA A 190 20.01 5.56 -11.67
N LEU A 191 20.17 6.12 -10.46
CA LEU A 191 21.45 6.15 -9.74
C LEU A 191 21.71 4.83 -9.01
N ASP A 192 20.72 4.31 -8.30
CA ASP A 192 20.87 3.15 -7.42
C ASP A 192 21.05 1.83 -8.19
N LEU A 193 20.45 1.74 -9.38
CA LEU A 193 20.47 0.56 -10.24
C LEU A 193 21.55 0.62 -11.33
N GLN A 194 22.51 1.54 -11.22
CA GLN A 194 23.69 1.53 -12.08
C GLN A 194 24.43 0.19 -11.96
N PRO A 195 24.89 -0.41 -13.07
CA PRO A 195 25.60 -1.69 -13.02
C PRO A 195 26.89 -1.60 -12.21
N MET A 196 27.14 -2.58 -11.35
CA MET A 196 28.28 -2.56 -10.43
C MET A 196 28.91 -3.95 -10.28
N THR A 197 30.21 -3.98 -9.99
CA THR A 197 30.92 -5.21 -9.65
C THR A 197 30.58 -5.67 -8.23
N ALA A 198 30.85 -6.93 -7.91
CA ALA A 198 30.72 -7.46 -6.55
C ALA A 198 31.56 -6.66 -5.52
N GLY A 199 32.67 -6.06 -5.96
CA GLY A 199 33.52 -5.19 -5.14
C GLY A 199 33.03 -3.74 -4.99
N GLY A 200 31.85 -3.39 -5.51
CA GLY A 200 31.24 -2.07 -5.33
C GLY A 200 31.76 -0.97 -6.26
N HIS A 201 32.35 -1.33 -7.40
CA HIS A 201 32.78 -0.37 -8.44
C HIS A 201 31.79 -0.37 -9.60
N ARG A 202 31.71 0.72 -10.38
CA ARG A 202 30.89 0.72 -11.61
C ARG A 202 31.38 -0.36 -12.57
N ALA A 203 30.42 -1.06 -13.19
CA ALA A 203 30.66 -2.07 -14.20
C ALA A 203 30.13 -1.60 -15.56
N GLU A 204 30.82 -1.97 -16.62
CA GLU A 204 30.33 -1.75 -17.99
C GLU A 204 29.41 -2.91 -18.39
N CYS A 205 28.28 -2.58 -19.02
CA CYS A 205 27.41 -3.58 -19.63
C CYS A 205 27.86 -3.87 -21.06
N PRO A 206 27.76 -5.14 -21.53
CA PRO A 206 28.04 -5.48 -22.93
C PRO A 206 26.94 -5.02 -23.90
N PHE A 207 25.99 -4.20 -23.44
CA PHE A 207 24.87 -3.65 -24.20
C PHE A 207 24.60 -2.21 -23.77
N VAL A 208 23.85 -1.46 -24.59
CA VAL A 208 23.51 -0.06 -24.31
C VAL A 208 22.61 0.02 -23.07
N PHE A 209 23.07 0.77 -22.06
CA PHE A 209 22.31 0.98 -20.84
C PHE A 209 21.21 2.04 -21.05
N ASP A 210 19.96 1.60 -20.96
CA ASP A 210 18.73 2.39 -20.97
C ASP A 210 18.04 2.36 -19.59
N PRO A 211 17.96 3.51 -18.89
CA PRO A 211 17.24 3.62 -17.62
C PRO A 211 15.75 3.23 -17.70
N GLU A 212 15.07 3.45 -18.85
CA GLU A 212 13.66 3.08 -18.97
C GLU A 212 13.45 1.58 -18.79
N ARG A 213 14.36 0.77 -19.33
CA ARG A 213 14.33 -0.69 -19.19
C ARG A 213 14.66 -1.15 -17.78
N VAL A 214 15.47 -0.40 -17.06
CA VAL A 214 15.77 -0.67 -15.65
C VAL A 214 14.54 -0.45 -14.78
N TYR A 215 13.68 0.53 -15.10
CA TYR A 215 12.42 0.71 -14.38
C TYR A 215 11.45 -0.45 -14.61
N ASP A 216 11.37 -0.98 -15.84
CA ASP A 216 10.60 -2.19 -16.15
C ASP A 216 11.08 -3.39 -15.31
N ASP A 217 12.40 -3.59 -15.25
CA ASP A 217 13.01 -4.66 -14.46
C ASP A 217 12.78 -4.46 -12.96
N PHE A 218 12.88 -3.22 -12.46
CA PHE A 218 12.57 -2.91 -11.07
C PHE A 218 11.13 -3.27 -10.69
N VAL A 219 10.16 -2.86 -11.52
CA VAL A 219 8.75 -3.23 -11.33
C VAL A 219 8.57 -4.74 -11.33
N PHE A 220 9.20 -5.44 -12.30
CA PHE A 220 9.12 -6.89 -12.38
C PHE A 220 9.73 -7.59 -11.16
N MET A 221 10.90 -7.14 -10.68
CA MET A 221 11.56 -7.72 -9.52
C MET A 221 10.75 -7.53 -8.23
N CYS A 222 10.04 -6.41 -8.08
CA CYS A 222 9.15 -6.19 -6.94
C CYS A 222 8.01 -7.22 -6.86
N PHE A 223 7.62 -7.87 -7.97
CA PHE A 223 6.64 -8.96 -7.92
C PHE A 223 7.09 -10.16 -7.08
N PHE A 224 8.39 -10.41 -6.95
CA PHE A 224 8.92 -11.49 -6.09
C PHE A 224 8.84 -11.18 -4.59
N VAL A 225 8.80 -9.89 -4.22
CA VAL A 225 8.68 -9.46 -2.83
C VAL A 225 7.24 -9.63 -2.34
N GLY A 226 6.26 -9.35 -3.20
CA GLY A 226 4.86 -9.62 -2.94
C GLY A 226 3.93 -8.79 -3.81
N ASN A 227 2.78 -9.36 -4.16
CA ASN A 227 1.72 -8.69 -4.90
C ASN A 227 0.38 -9.36 -4.60
N ASP A 228 -0.70 -8.81 -5.15
CA ASP A 228 -2.05 -9.29 -4.88
C ASP A 228 -2.40 -10.65 -5.52
N PHE A 229 -1.57 -11.11 -6.48
CA PHE A 229 -1.81 -12.29 -7.29
C PHE A 229 -0.99 -13.52 -6.87
N LEU A 230 0.22 -13.30 -6.34
CA LEU A 230 1.15 -14.36 -5.92
C LEU A 230 1.37 -14.33 -4.40
N PRO A 231 1.54 -15.49 -3.75
CA PRO A 231 2.01 -15.52 -2.37
C PRO A 231 3.40 -14.87 -2.28
N HIS A 232 3.67 -14.16 -1.19
CA HIS A 232 4.99 -13.59 -0.94
C HIS A 232 6.03 -14.70 -0.79
N SER A 233 7.26 -14.44 -1.26
CA SER A 233 8.37 -15.35 -0.99
C SER A 233 8.66 -15.37 0.52
N PRO A 234 8.83 -16.55 1.16
CA PRO A 234 9.19 -16.65 2.56
C PRO A 234 10.51 -15.92 2.91
N THR A 235 11.38 -15.71 1.92
CA THR A 235 12.72 -15.13 2.09
C THR A 235 12.77 -13.63 1.80
N LEU A 236 11.76 -13.06 1.14
CA LEU A 236 11.78 -11.67 0.71
C LEU A 236 10.70 -10.85 1.43
N GLU A 237 11.05 -10.30 2.59
CA GLU A 237 10.18 -9.37 3.32
C GLU A 237 10.68 -7.92 3.22
N ILE A 238 9.80 -6.97 2.86
CA ILE A 238 10.14 -5.54 2.74
C ILE A 238 10.75 -5.02 4.05
N ARG A 239 10.22 -5.44 5.20
CA ARG A 239 10.68 -5.02 6.54
C ARG A 239 12.11 -5.48 6.84
N GLU A 240 12.61 -6.49 6.14
CA GLU A 240 13.96 -7.03 6.29
C GLU A 240 14.94 -6.48 5.25
N GLY A 241 14.50 -5.54 4.42
CA GLY A 241 15.33 -4.93 3.36
C GLY A 241 15.34 -5.74 2.06
N ALA A 242 14.28 -6.50 1.77
CA ALA A 242 14.24 -7.33 0.56
C ALA A 242 14.38 -6.53 -0.74
N ILE A 243 13.82 -5.32 -0.81
CA ILE A 243 13.96 -4.44 -1.98
C ILE A 243 15.43 -4.06 -2.19
N ASP A 244 16.12 -3.66 -1.13
CA ASP A 244 17.54 -3.29 -1.20
C ASP A 244 18.41 -4.47 -1.65
N LEU A 245 18.09 -5.68 -1.15
CA LEU A 245 18.78 -6.90 -1.54
C LEU A 245 18.59 -7.22 -3.03
N ILE A 246 17.35 -7.25 -3.52
CA ILE A 246 17.09 -7.55 -4.95
C ILE A 246 17.71 -6.51 -5.87
N MET A 247 17.69 -5.23 -5.50
CA MET A 247 18.35 -4.15 -6.26
C MET A 247 19.87 -4.36 -6.31
N THR A 248 20.46 -4.74 -5.17
CA THR A 248 21.90 -5.01 -5.07
C THR A 248 22.32 -6.20 -5.93
N ILE A 249 21.57 -7.30 -5.88
CA ILE A 249 21.83 -8.49 -6.69
C ILE A 249 21.64 -8.15 -8.17
N TYR A 250 20.55 -7.47 -8.52
CA TYR A 250 20.26 -7.10 -9.91
C TYR A 250 21.39 -6.30 -10.54
N ARG A 251 21.86 -5.24 -9.89
CA ARG A 251 22.92 -4.41 -10.47
C ARG A 251 24.27 -5.11 -10.58
N GLN A 252 24.50 -6.16 -9.78
CA GLN A 252 25.69 -7.02 -9.87
C GLN A 252 25.58 -8.03 -11.01
N GLU A 253 24.39 -8.60 -11.21
CA GLU A 253 24.15 -9.61 -12.23
C GLU A 253 23.90 -9.02 -13.62
N LEU A 254 23.39 -7.78 -13.72
CA LEU A 254 22.96 -7.15 -14.97
C LEU A 254 24.02 -7.20 -16.10
N PRO A 255 25.32 -6.94 -15.87
CA PRO A 255 26.35 -7.11 -16.91
C PRO A 255 26.45 -8.55 -17.44
N GLY A 256 26.24 -9.55 -16.58
CA GLY A 256 26.32 -10.98 -16.90
C GLY A 256 25.03 -11.59 -17.47
N LEU A 257 23.88 -10.91 -17.33
CA LEU A 257 22.60 -11.34 -17.91
C LEU A 257 22.54 -11.19 -19.44
N GLY A 258 23.42 -10.35 -20.02
CA GLY A 258 23.42 -10.08 -21.46
C GLY A 258 22.20 -9.30 -21.95
N GLY A 259 21.51 -8.60 -21.05
CA GLY A 259 20.36 -7.72 -21.31
C GLY A 259 19.38 -7.68 -20.13
N TYR A 260 18.28 -6.96 -20.31
CA TYR A 260 17.24 -6.75 -19.31
C TYR A 260 16.40 -7.99 -19.03
N ILE A 261 15.83 -8.09 -17.83
CA ILE A 261 14.96 -9.19 -17.41
C ILE A 261 13.64 -9.15 -18.18
N CYS A 262 13.09 -7.95 -18.40
CA CYS A 262 11.81 -7.72 -19.03
C CYS A 262 11.95 -6.79 -20.24
N GLU A 263 11.26 -7.11 -21.32
CA GLU A 263 11.18 -6.26 -22.51
C GLU A 263 9.71 -6.08 -22.91
N ASN A 264 9.20 -4.85 -22.80
CA ASN A 264 7.81 -4.47 -23.13
C ASN A 264 6.75 -5.37 -22.46
N GLY A 265 6.94 -5.66 -21.17
CA GLY A 265 6.04 -6.51 -20.38
C GLY A 265 6.19 -8.01 -20.61
N LYS A 266 7.21 -8.46 -21.38
CA LYS A 266 7.52 -9.87 -21.56
C LYS A 266 8.83 -10.22 -20.84
N PRO A 267 8.79 -11.08 -19.81
CA PRO A 267 10.00 -11.51 -19.13
C PRO A 267 10.78 -12.53 -19.97
N ASN A 268 12.11 -12.38 -20.03
CA ASN A 268 13.01 -13.39 -20.55
C ASN A 268 13.29 -14.43 -19.47
N LEU A 269 12.63 -15.58 -19.56
CA LEU A 269 12.67 -16.61 -18.52
C LEU A 269 14.09 -17.14 -18.23
N GLY A 270 14.99 -17.17 -19.22
CA GLY A 270 16.38 -17.59 -18.99
C GLY A 270 17.16 -16.58 -18.13
N ARG A 271 16.92 -15.28 -18.32
CA ARG A 271 17.49 -14.22 -17.47
C ARG A 271 16.84 -14.21 -16.09
N VAL A 272 15.51 -14.40 -16.02
CA VAL A 272 14.77 -14.56 -14.76
C VAL A 272 15.34 -15.72 -13.95
N GLU A 273 15.56 -16.89 -14.55
CA GLU A 273 16.11 -18.04 -13.83
C GLU A 273 17.48 -17.74 -13.23
N ARG A 274 18.38 -17.10 -13.99
CA ARG A 274 19.70 -16.69 -13.50
C ARG A 274 19.59 -15.72 -12.32
N PHE A 275 18.74 -14.71 -12.45
CA PHE A 275 18.50 -13.74 -11.39
C PHE A 275 17.92 -14.39 -10.13
N VAL A 276 16.89 -15.23 -10.26
CA VAL A 276 16.29 -15.96 -9.13
C VAL A 276 17.31 -16.89 -8.48
N ARG A 277 18.18 -17.54 -9.27
CA ARG A 277 19.27 -18.36 -8.74
C ARG A 277 20.26 -17.54 -7.92
N ALA A 278 20.61 -16.34 -8.36
CA ALA A 278 21.45 -15.42 -7.58
C ALA A 278 20.76 -15.02 -6.26
N VAL A 279 19.46 -14.69 -6.28
CA VAL A 279 18.67 -14.42 -5.06
C VAL A 279 18.64 -15.63 -4.13
N SER A 280 18.48 -16.85 -4.67
CA SER A 280 18.40 -18.08 -3.88
C SER A 280 19.66 -18.36 -3.05
N ALA A 281 20.84 -17.91 -3.51
CA ALA A 281 22.10 -18.05 -2.79
C ALA A 281 22.12 -17.30 -1.44
N HIS A 282 21.21 -16.35 -1.22
CA HIS A 282 21.11 -15.57 0.00
C HIS A 282 20.06 -16.09 0.99
N GLU A 283 19.24 -17.08 0.63
CA GLU A 283 18.09 -17.53 1.43
C GLU A 283 18.50 -18.04 2.81
N GLU A 284 19.53 -18.88 2.88
CA GLU A 284 20.04 -19.42 4.14
C GLU A 284 20.51 -18.30 5.08
N ALA A 285 21.23 -17.31 4.53
CA ALA A 285 21.71 -16.17 5.32
C ALA A 285 20.55 -15.31 5.85
N ILE A 286 19.48 -15.15 5.05
CA ILE A 286 18.27 -14.44 5.46
C ILE A 286 17.59 -15.17 6.62
N PHE A 287 17.36 -16.49 6.50
CA PHE A 287 16.72 -17.27 7.55
C PHE A 287 17.53 -17.28 8.85
N GLN A 288 18.86 -17.40 8.77
CA GLN A 288 19.73 -17.32 9.94
C GLN A 288 19.66 -15.94 10.60
N LYS A 289 19.65 -14.85 9.83
CA LYS A 289 19.52 -13.48 10.35
C LYS A 289 18.16 -13.27 11.02
N ARG A 290 17.07 -13.76 10.43
CA ARG A 290 15.72 -13.70 10.99
C ARG A 290 15.64 -14.44 12.32
N ALA A 291 16.08 -15.70 12.36
CA ALA A 291 16.09 -16.51 13.58
C ALA A 291 16.91 -15.87 14.71
N ARG A 292 18.08 -15.28 14.41
CA ARG A 292 18.89 -14.53 15.40
C ARG A 292 18.16 -13.31 15.92
N THR A 293 17.45 -12.57 15.05
CA THR A 293 16.72 -11.36 15.41
C THR A 293 15.50 -11.68 16.29
N GLU A 294 14.72 -12.69 15.91
CA GLU A 294 13.58 -13.17 16.69
C GLU A 294 14.01 -13.67 18.08
N ASN A 295 15.10 -14.44 18.17
CA ASN A 295 15.63 -14.90 19.45
C ASN A 295 16.05 -13.72 20.35
N ARG A 296 16.71 -12.70 19.80
CA ARG A 296 17.07 -11.48 20.54
C ARG A 296 15.83 -10.75 21.04
N GLN A 297 14.81 -10.57 20.19
CA GLN A 297 13.56 -9.91 20.57
C GLN A 297 12.82 -10.70 21.67
N ARG A 298 12.78 -12.04 21.57
CA ARG A 298 12.17 -12.91 22.57
C ARG A 298 12.87 -12.78 23.93
N GLN A 299 14.20 -12.79 23.95
CA GLN A 299 15.00 -12.60 25.16
C GLN A 299 14.77 -11.22 25.78
N GLN A 300 14.75 -10.15 24.96
CA GLN A 300 14.47 -8.79 25.44
C GLN A 300 13.05 -8.66 26.02
N ARG A 301 12.05 -9.26 25.37
CA ARG A 301 10.67 -9.28 25.87
C ARG A 301 10.57 -10.01 27.21
N GLN A 302 11.24 -11.14 27.35
CA GLN A 302 11.29 -11.88 28.63
C GLN A 302 11.96 -11.07 29.74
N ARG A 303 13.07 -10.36 29.45
CA ARG A 303 13.72 -9.46 30.42
C ARG A 303 12.77 -8.35 30.86
N ARG A 304 12.14 -7.63 29.92
CA ARG A 304 11.16 -6.57 30.24
C ARG A 304 9.99 -7.07 31.09
N LEU A 305 9.51 -8.28 30.86
CA LEU A 305 8.44 -8.88 31.66
C LEU A 305 8.92 -9.20 33.08
N ARG A 306 10.14 -9.72 33.24
CA ARG A 306 10.75 -9.95 34.56
C ARG A 306 10.96 -8.65 35.32
N ASP A 307 11.46 -7.60 34.65
CA ASP A 307 11.70 -6.30 35.27
C ASP A 307 10.38 -5.64 35.71
N LYS A 308 9.31 -5.74 34.91
CA LYS A 308 7.97 -5.28 35.29
C LYS A 308 7.37 -6.07 36.47
N ALA A 309 7.66 -7.37 36.57
CA ALA A 309 7.21 -8.18 37.70
C ALA A 309 7.95 -7.82 39.00
N MET A 310 9.27 -7.56 38.93
CA MET A 310 10.04 -7.08 40.09
C MET A 310 9.68 -5.65 40.49
N GLY A 311 9.45 -4.75 39.53
CA GLY A 311 9.07 -3.35 39.81
C GLY A 311 7.69 -3.21 40.46
N ARG A 312 6.75 -4.13 40.18
CA ARG A 312 5.47 -4.19 40.91
C ARG A 312 5.62 -4.72 42.34
N SER A 313 6.58 -5.59 42.59
CA SER A 313 6.84 -6.13 43.94
C SER A 313 7.47 -5.13 44.90
N MET A 314 8.09 -4.05 44.41
CA MET A 314 8.70 -2.99 45.25
C MET A 314 7.81 -1.75 45.43
N GLY A 315 6.66 -1.68 44.76
CA GLY A 315 5.71 -0.55 44.90
C GLY A 315 4.58 -0.78 45.90
N ASP A 316 4.46 -2.00 46.44
CA ASP A 316 3.43 -2.42 47.41
C ASP A 316 4.00 -2.60 48.84
N GLN A 317 5.14 -1.96 49.16
CA GLN A 317 5.69 -1.89 50.53
C GLN A 317 5.67 -0.47 51.07
#